data_AF-A0AAX4JUM5-F1
#
_entry.id   AF-A0AAX4JUM5-F1
#
_cell.length_a   1.000
_cell.length_b   1.000
_cell.length_c   1.000
_cell.angle_alpha   90.00
_cell.angle_beta   90.00
_cell.angle_gamma   90.00
#
_symmetry.space_group_name_H-M   'P 1'
#
loop_
_entity.id
_entity.type
_entity.pdbx_description
1 polymer ?
#
loop_
_entity_poly.entity_id
_entity_poly.type
_entity_poly.pdbx_seq_one_letter_code
_entity_poly.pdbx_strand_id
1 'polypeptide(L)'
;MLFNSYGCFSVVHRHKPVFTSSQIRKYATSSNISIPITPVNRQLSSKNTITDQQRFGDDLLFQHIHDNLSSITQYQPLPSGSHRFNLGRTLPHILPYEPYPNRTRRADSTETSDIQAGDGIVVVVHLVQDSASKFIDYVVSSGFAIDPQGQDDGKMVVTCSHTLDQISTKYPDKPIHSFILPSTPDPTPIPITSFPSSSISDLLICTLPKSPTINQLRSLPVSPFPVYKGQKVLVHKYGTTTTSTSGIPWIKNILRREWKTAEMFGYRNYGWREVQPGTSSALPYITFSTRPSPGSSGGPIIDAISGSVVGIVSGSRTLSAVKGERGYGSSAENIFELFTLPGFIPSSQKYKA
;
A
#
# COMPACT_ATOMS: atom_id res chain seq x y z
N MET A 1 -34.18 -30.08 -72.84
CA MET A 1 -33.68 -31.35 -72.28
C MET A 1 -32.39 -31.72 -73.00
N LEU A 2 -31.45 -32.32 -72.26
CA LEU A 2 -30.10 -32.76 -72.60
C LEU A 2 -28.94 -31.78 -72.31
N PHE A 3 -28.19 -32.18 -71.28
CA PHE A 3 -26.87 -31.74 -70.85
C PHE A 3 -25.77 -32.25 -71.79
N ASN A 4 -24.68 -31.48 -71.93
CA ASN A 4 -23.28 -31.95 -71.98
C ASN A 4 -22.38 -30.70 -71.88
N SER A 5 -21.63 -30.52 -70.78
CA SER A 5 -20.27 -31.01 -70.52
C SER A 5 -19.21 -30.45 -71.48
N TYR A 6 -18.34 -29.56 -70.95
CA TYR A 6 -16.87 -29.72 -70.84
C TYR A 6 -16.16 -28.37 -70.62
N GLY A 7 -15.35 -28.32 -69.56
CA GLY A 7 -14.05 -27.63 -69.52
C GLY A 7 -14.01 -26.14 -69.17
N CYS A 8 -13.66 -25.80 -67.92
CA CYS A 8 -12.80 -24.63 -67.70
C CYS A 8 -11.97 -24.76 -66.42
N PHE A 9 -10.73 -24.27 -66.53
CA PHE A 9 -9.60 -24.40 -65.62
C PHE A 9 -9.83 -23.74 -64.25
N SER A 10 -9.44 -24.45 -63.18
CA SER A 10 -9.34 -23.87 -61.83
C SER A 10 -7.97 -23.21 -61.63
N VAL A 11 -7.97 -21.89 -61.43
CA VAL A 11 -6.79 -21.09 -61.11
C VAL A 11 -6.55 -21.18 -59.60
N VAL A 12 -5.44 -21.80 -59.22
CA VAL A 12 -4.94 -21.90 -57.85
C VAL A 12 -4.52 -20.50 -57.36
N HIS A 13 -5.36 -19.85 -56.56
CA HIS A 13 -4.98 -18.66 -55.78
C HIS A 13 -4.21 -19.12 -54.53
N ARG A 14 -2.88 -18.99 -54.55
CA ARG A 14 -2.05 -19.10 -53.35
C ARG A 14 -2.26 -17.86 -52.48
N HIS A 15 -2.98 -18.02 -51.37
CA HIS A 15 -2.98 -17.08 -50.26
C HIS A 15 -1.55 -16.94 -49.72
N LYS A 16 -0.98 -15.73 -49.83
CA LYS A 16 0.18 -15.33 -49.02
C LYS A 16 -0.33 -14.96 -47.62
N PRO A 17 0.17 -15.58 -46.54
CA PRO A 17 -0.10 -15.08 -45.19
C PRO A 17 0.67 -13.76 -45.00
N VAL A 18 -0.07 -12.67 -44.78
CA VAL A 18 0.49 -11.43 -44.27
C VAL A 18 0.79 -11.65 -42.79
N PHE A 19 2.06 -11.89 -42.47
CA PHE A 19 2.54 -11.82 -41.10
C PHE A 19 2.50 -10.36 -40.66
N THR A 20 1.44 -9.97 -39.95
CA THR A 20 1.44 -8.76 -39.16
C THR A 20 2.40 -8.97 -37.99
N SER A 21 3.52 -8.26 -37.99
CA SER A 21 4.44 -8.25 -36.85
C SER A 21 3.66 -7.74 -35.64
N SER A 22 3.36 -8.60 -34.68
CA SER A 22 2.91 -8.17 -33.37
C SER A 22 4.07 -7.42 -32.72
N GLN A 23 4.00 -6.08 -32.75
CA GLN A 23 4.87 -5.28 -31.90
C GLN A 23 4.51 -5.60 -30.46
N ILE A 24 5.33 -6.42 -29.82
CA ILE A 24 5.31 -6.63 -28.38
C ILE A 24 5.51 -5.25 -27.75
N ARG A 25 4.43 -4.69 -27.18
CA ARG A 25 4.48 -3.45 -26.41
C ARG A 25 5.36 -3.70 -25.19
N LYS A 26 6.59 -3.18 -25.24
CA LYS A 26 7.44 -3.06 -24.06
C LYS A 26 6.88 -1.91 -23.22
N TYR A 27 6.24 -2.24 -22.10
CA TYR A 27 5.99 -1.25 -21.05
C TYR A 27 7.35 -0.80 -20.51
N ALA A 28 7.54 0.51 -20.33
CA ALA A 28 8.75 1.02 -19.71
C ALA A 28 8.74 0.59 -18.23
N THR A 29 9.53 -0.42 -17.90
CA THR A 29 9.82 -0.74 -16.50
C THR A 29 10.71 0.36 -15.93
N SER A 30 10.44 0.77 -14.69
CA SER A 30 11.17 1.81 -13.94
C SER A 30 12.67 1.54 -13.76
N SER A 31 13.16 0.37 -14.17
CA SER A 31 14.53 -0.10 -14.00
C SER A 31 15.61 0.66 -14.78
N ASN A 32 15.26 1.59 -15.68
CA ASN A 32 16.23 2.28 -16.55
C ASN A 32 16.19 3.82 -16.49
N ILE A 33 15.49 4.44 -15.54
CA ILE A 33 15.52 5.89 -15.41
C ILE A 33 16.54 6.28 -14.33
N SER A 34 17.73 6.69 -14.76
CA SER A 34 18.69 7.42 -13.93
C SER A 34 18.15 8.84 -13.68
N ILE A 35 17.21 8.95 -12.74
CA ILE A 35 16.74 10.25 -12.26
C ILE A 35 17.78 10.76 -11.26
N PRO A 36 18.34 11.97 -11.43
CA PRO A 36 19.13 12.59 -10.38
C PRO A 36 18.25 12.68 -9.12
N ILE A 37 18.63 11.94 -8.09
CA ILE A 37 17.99 11.97 -6.77
C ILE A 37 18.28 13.35 -6.18
N THR A 38 17.47 14.33 -6.56
CA THR A 38 17.36 15.55 -5.78
C THR A 38 16.44 15.15 -4.64
N PRO A 39 16.92 15.06 -3.38
CA PRO A 39 16.03 14.78 -2.28
C PRO A 39 14.91 15.83 -2.35
N VAL A 40 13.68 15.37 -2.57
CA VAL A 40 12.52 16.23 -2.41
C VAL A 40 12.62 16.70 -0.98
N ASN A 41 12.85 18.01 -0.81
CA ASN A 41 12.86 18.65 0.48
C ASN A 41 11.43 18.56 1.01
N ARG A 42 11.07 17.39 1.56
CA ARG A 42 9.86 17.16 2.32
C ARG A 42 10.05 18.08 3.51
N GLN A 43 9.37 19.22 3.50
CA GLN A 43 9.22 19.98 4.71
C GLN A 43 8.53 19.05 5.71
N LEU A 44 9.34 18.39 6.53
CA LEU A 44 8.94 17.93 7.84
C LEU A 44 8.41 19.19 8.51
N SER A 45 7.08 19.33 8.61
CA SER A 45 6.49 20.45 9.33
C SER A 45 6.82 20.25 10.81
N SER A 46 8.02 20.66 11.21
CA SER A 46 8.50 20.65 12.60
C SER A 46 7.86 21.75 13.44
N LYS A 47 6.79 22.39 12.94
CA LYS A 47 5.93 23.30 13.68
C LYS A 47 4.48 22.87 13.52
N ASN A 48 4.15 21.66 13.97
CA ASN A 48 2.79 21.39 14.39
C ASN A 48 2.65 21.94 15.81
N THR A 49 1.82 22.95 15.99
CA THR A 49 1.20 23.22 17.28
C THR A 49 0.40 21.97 17.63
N ILE A 50 1.04 21.05 18.37
CA ILE A 50 0.40 19.82 18.83
C ILE A 50 -0.74 20.27 19.73
N THR A 51 -1.99 20.07 19.31
CA THR A 51 -3.14 20.30 20.17
C THR A 51 -3.07 19.30 21.33
N ASP A 52 -3.40 19.73 22.56
CA ASP A 52 -3.32 18.90 23.77
C ASP A 52 -4.05 17.54 23.64
N GLN A 53 -4.98 17.43 22.71
CA GLN A 53 -5.79 16.25 22.42
C GLN A 53 -5.05 15.16 21.61
N GLN A 54 -4.03 15.51 20.82
CA GLN A 54 -3.18 14.51 20.15
C GLN A 54 -2.26 13.80 21.16
N ARG A 55 -1.82 14.51 22.21
CA ARG A 55 -1.01 13.92 23.29
C ARG A 55 -1.75 12.76 23.97
N PHE A 56 -3.03 12.90 24.31
CA PHE A 56 -3.79 11.85 25.01
C PHE A 56 -4.05 10.56 24.21
N GLY A 57 -4.29 10.66 22.89
CA GLY A 57 -4.46 9.48 22.03
C GLY A 57 -3.13 8.75 21.81
N ASP A 58 -2.05 9.53 21.67
CA ASP A 58 -0.69 9.01 21.64
C ASP A 58 -0.31 8.39 22.99
N ASP A 59 -0.73 8.94 24.13
CA ASP A 59 -0.41 8.43 25.48
C ASP A 59 -1.00 7.04 25.77
N LEU A 60 -2.20 6.73 25.27
CA LEU A 60 -2.83 5.42 25.48
C LEU A 60 -2.29 4.36 24.51
N LEU A 61 -2.00 4.73 23.27
CA LEU A 61 -1.26 3.86 22.35
C LEU A 61 0.18 3.63 22.84
N PHE A 62 0.82 4.69 23.35
CA PHE A 62 2.12 4.64 24.03
C PHE A 62 2.06 3.64 25.18
N GLN A 63 1.04 3.75 26.04
CA GLN A 63 0.84 2.83 27.16
C GLN A 63 0.65 1.39 26.67
N HIS A 64 -0.17 1.14 25.64
CA HIS A 64 -0.32 -0.20 25.08
C HIS A 64 0.99 -0.77 24.52
N ILE A 65 1.78 0.06 23.82
CA ILE A 65 3.11 -0.32 23.32
C ILE A 65 4.05 -0.63 24.49
N HIS A 66 4.03 0.21 25.53
CA HIS A 66 4.88 0.07 26.71
C HIS A 66 4.53 -1.19 27.51
N ASP A 67 3.23 -1.45 27.73
CA ASP A 67 2.72 -2.65 28.41
C ASP A 67 3.11 -3.94 27.68
N ASN A 68 3.26 -3.88 26.36
CA ASN A 68 3.63 -5.01 25.51
C ASN A 68 5.12 -5.03 25.10
N LEU A 69 5.95 -4.15 25.68
CA LEU A 69 7.33 -3.97 25.23
C LEU A 69 8.14 -5.26 25.31
N SER A 70 8.00 -6.02 26.40
CA SER A 70 8.69 -7.31 26.57
C SER A 70 8.35 -8.32 25.46
N SER A 71 7.08 -8.36 25.04
CA SER A 71 6.60 -9.17 23.94
C SER A 71 7.09 -8.66 22.58
N ILE A 72 7.30 -7.36 22.43
CA ILE A 72 7.83 -6.76 21.18
C ILE A 72 9.34 -7.02 21.05
N THR A 73 10.08 -6.85 22.13
CA THR A 73 11.55 -6.87 22.12
C THR A 73 12.14 -8.28 22.08
N GLN A 74 11.33 -9.31 22.32
CA GLN A 74 11.78 -10.71 22.18
C GLN A 74 12.07 -11.09 20.71
N TYR A 75 11.50 -10.36 19.75
CA TYR A 75 11.69 -10.61 18.33
C TYR A 75 12.95 -9.92 17.82
N GLN A 76 13.62 -10.58 16.86
CA GLN A 76 14.82 -10.04 16.23
C GLN A 76 14.51 -8.69 15.56
N PRO A 77 15.18 -7.61 15.95
CA PRO A 77 14.97 -6.33 15.29
C PRO A 77 15.58 -6.31 13.89
N LEU A 78 15.10 -5.38 13.07
CA LEU A 78 15.58 -5.19 11.71
C LEU A 78 16.66 -4.10 11.69
N PRO A 79 17.72 -4.26 10.86
CA PRO A 79 18.71 -3.21 10.70
C PRO A 79 18.08 -1.91 10.20
N SER A 80 18.54 -0.78 10.75
CA SER A 80 18.13 0.54 10.31
C SER A 80 18.36 0.71 8.79
N GLY A 81 17.38 1.26 8.09
CA GLY A 81 17.46 1.44 6.63
C GLY A 81 17.43 0.15 5.79
N SER A 82 17.24 -1.03 6.37
CA SER A 82 17.26 -2.31 5.62
C SER A 82 16.27 -2.37 4.45
N HIS A 83 15.14 -1.69 4.54
CA HIS A 83 14.15 -1.59 3.46
C HIS A 83 14.69 -0.92 2.18
N ARG A 84 15.73 -0.09 2.29
CA ARG A 84 16.34 0.65 1.16
C ARG A 84 17.12 -0.28 0.22
N PHE A 85 17.64 -1.40 0.73
CA PHE A 85 18.33 -2.40 -0.10
C PHE A 85 17.39 -3.13 -1.05
N ASN A 86 16.08 -3.13 -0.79
CA ASN A 86 15.06 -3.76 -1.61
C ASN A 86 14.21 -2.74 -2.39
N LEU A 87 14.72 -1.52 -2.59
CA LEU A 87 14.04 -0.49 -3.37
C LEU A 87 13.86 -0.94 -4.83
N GLY A 88 12.61 -0.93 -5.31
CA GLY A 88 12.25 -1.35 -6.66
C GLY A 88 12.35 -2.86 -6.90
N ARG A 89 12.54 -3.66 -5.85
CA ARG A 89 12.64 -5.12 -5.99
C ARG A 89 11.28 -5.73 -6.30
N THR A 90 11.12 -6.33 -7.48
CA THR A 90 9.93 -7.12 -7.81
C THR A 90 9.94 -8.46 -7.08
N LEU A 91 8.82 -8.80 -6.45
CA LEU A 91 8.60 -10.04 -5.74
C LEU A 91 8.12 -11.14 -6.70
N PRO A 92 8.55 -12.41 -6.50
CA PRO A 92 8.20 -13.53 -7.37
C PRO A 92 6.79 -14.08 -7.11
N HIS A 93 5.87 -13.26 -6.60
CA HIS A 93 4.50 -13.63 -6.27
C HIS A 93 3.53 -12.83 -7.14
N ILE A 94 2.33 -13.36 -7.35
CA ILE A 94 1.30 -12.72 -8.17
C ILE A 94 0.25 -12.12 -7.25
N LEU A 95 0.12 -10.79 -7.22
CA LEU A 95 -0.96 -10.14 -6.48
C LEU A 95 -2.28 -10.30 -7.25
N PRO A 96 -3.35 -10.87 -6.64
CA PRO A 96 -4.66 -10.89 -7.27
C PRO A 96 -5.18 -9.48 -7.52
N TYR A 97 -5.75 -9.25 -8.71
CA TYR A 97 -6.49 -8.04 -8.99
C TYR A 97 -7.97 -8.26 -8.66
N GLU A 98 -8.53 -7.44 -7.78
CA GLU A 98 -9.91 -7.53 -7.30
C GLU A 98 -10.61 -6.16 -7.45
N PRO A 99 -11.09 -5.79 -8.65
CA PRO A 99 -11.64 -4.46 -8.92
C PRO A 99 -13.10 -4.28 -8.49
N TYR A 100 -13.83 -5.38 -8.38
CA TYR A 100 -15.23 -5.42 -7.92
C TYR A 100 -15.40 -6.60 -6.96
N PRO A 101 -14.85 -6.50 -5.74
CA PRO A 101 -14.92 -7.56 -4.75
C PRO A 101 -16.37 -7.78 -4.33
N ASN A 102 -16.68 -9.03 -3.97
CA ASN A 102 -17.96 -9.34 -3.34
C ASN A 102 -18.14 -8.53 -2.05
N ARG A 103 -19.39 -8.32 -1.60
CA ARG A 103 -19.72 -7.48 -0.45
C ARG A 103 -18.89 -7.81 0.81
N THR A 104 -18.65 -9.09 1.08
CA THR A 104 -17.86 -9.57 2.23
C THR A 104 -16.35 -9.31 2.10
N ARG A 105 -15.86 -9.13 0.88
CA ARG A 105 -14.47 -8.84 0.55
C ARG A 105 -14.16 -7.35 0.51
N ARG A 106 -15.17 -6.48 0.36
CA ARG A 106 -14.97 -5.03 0.33
C ARG A 106 -14.12 -4.53 1.51
N ALA A 107 -13.24 -3.58 1.24
CA ALA A 107 -12.34 -3.01 2.23
C ALA A 107 -13.05 -2.02 3.17
N ASP A 108 -14.16 -1.42 2.73
CA ASP A 108 -14.93 -0.40 3.46
C ASP A 108 -15.99 -0.98 4.41
N SER A 109 -15.96 -2.29 4.69
CA SER A 109 -16.93 -2.94 5.58
C SER A 109 -16.98 -2.22 6.92
N THR A 110 -18.17 -1.81 7.34
CA THR A 110 -18.46 -1.19 8.65
C THR A 110 -18.87 -2.22 9.70
N GLU A 111 -18.95 -3.49 9.31
CA GLU A 111 -19.26 -4.59 10.21
C GLU A 111 -18.02 -4.96 11.04
N THR A 112 -18.18 -5.16 12.34
CA THR A 112 -17.16 -5.76 13.18
C THR A 112 -16.85 -7.14 12.63
N SER A 113 -15.58 -7.37 12.30
CA SER A 113 -15.17 -8.67 11.77
C SER A 113 -15.22 -9.72 12.88
N ASP A 114 -15.98 -10.80 12.67
CA ASP A 114 -15.92 -12.00 13.53
C ASP A 114 -14.59 -12.77 13.38
N ILE A 115 -13.73 -12.34 12.45
CA ILE A 115 -12.41 -12.91 12.22
C ILE A 115 -11.52 -12.54 13.41
N GLN A 116 -11.09 -13.55 14.17
CA GLN A 116 -10.26 -13.39 15.36
C GLN A 116 -8.99 -12.57 15.12
N ALA A 117 -8.45 -12.60 13.90
CA ALA A 117 -7.22 -11.91 13.54
C ALA A 117 -7.40 -10.47 13.02
N GLY A 118 -8.63 -10.00 12.85
CA GLY A 118 -8.95 -8.62 12.43
C GLY A 118 -9.32 -8.46 10.95
N ASP A 119 -9.78 -7.26 10.61
CA ASP A 119 -10.40 -6.92 9.32
C ASP A 119 -9.43 -6.66 8.15
N GLY A 120 -8.12 -6.78 8.42
CA GLY A 120 -7.04 -6.57 7.45
C GLY A 120 -6.39 -5.20 7.51
N ILE A 121 -6.97 -4.24 8.21
CA ILE A 121 -6.34 -2.93 8.46
C ILE A 121 -5.55 -3.02 9.75
N VAL A 122 -4.35 -2.42 9.75
CA VAL A 122 -3.39 -2.57 10.85
C VAL A 122 -2.76 -1.22 11.22
N VAL A 123 -2.38 -1.05 12.47
CA VAL A 123 -1.39 -0.04 12.86
C VAL A 123 -0.02 -0.66 12.64
N VAL A 124 0.86 0.04 11.95
CA VAL A 124 2.27 -0.30 11.82
C VAL A 124 3.06 0.58 12.77
N VAL A 125 3.88 -0.04 13.61
CA VAL A 125 4.73 0.67 14.58
C VAL A 125 6.18 0.33 14.28
N HIS A 126 7.01 1.37 14.20
CA HIS A 126 8.46 1.25 14.16
C HIS A 126 9.01 1.85 15.45
N LEU A 127 9.72 1.04 16.23
CA LEU A 127 10.18 1.37 17.58
C LEU A 127 11.68 1.21 17.69
N VAL A 128 12.32 2.16 18.37
CA VAL A 128 13.70 2.06 18.83
C VAL A 128 13.69 2.10 20.35
N GLN A 129 14.37 1.14 20.95
CA GLN A 129 14.63 1.13 22.38
C GLN A 129 16.11 1.36 22.62
N ASP A 130 16.43 2.36 23.43
CA ASP A 130 17.80 2.56 23.87
C ASP A 130 18.06 1.80 25.17
N SER A 131 18.86 0.73 25.08
CA SER A 131 19.15 -0.18 26.19
C SER A 131 19.78 0.53 27.39
N ALA A 132 20.53 1.61 27.15
CA ALA A 132 21.26 2.35 28.18
C ALA A 132 20.36 3.30 28.98
N SER A 133 19.46 4.03 28.31
CA SER A 133 18.60 5.04 28.93
C SER A 133 17.19 4.54 29.26
N LYS A 134 16.84 3.30 28.83
CA LYS A 134 15.45 2.79 28.80
C LYS A 134 14.48 3.70 28.04
N PHE A 135 15.00 4.63 27.25
CA PHE A 135 14.21 5.52 26.42
C PHE A 135 13.62 4.74 25.25
N ILE A 136 12.34 5.00 24.97
CA ILE A 136 11.59 4.39 23.89
C ILE A 136 11.11 5.51 23.00
N ASP A 137 11.36 5.37 21.70
CA ASP A 137 10.82 6.24 20.68
C ASP A 137 10.15 5.39 19.60
N TYR A 138 9.07 5.88 19.04
CA TYR A 138 8.37 5.16 17.99
C TYR A 138 7.71 6.11 16.99
N VAL A 139 7.45 5.57 15.80
CA VAL A 139 6.65 6.22 14.76
C VAL A 139 5.55 5.26 14.36
N VAL A 140 4.33 5.79 14.20
CA VAL A 140 3.15 5.02 13.83
C VAL A 140 2.66 5.39 12.43
N SER A 141 2.18 4.38 11.73
CA SER A 141 1.49 4.48 10.45
C SER A 141 0.32 3.49 10.42
N SER A 142 -0.52 3.59 9.41
CA SER A 142 -1.47 2.56 9.00
C SER A 142 -0.84 1.60 8.00
N GLY A 143 -1.47 0.44 7.85
CA GLY A 143 -1.18 -0.50 6.78
C GLY A 143 -2.40 -1.36 6.50
N PHE A 144 -2.28 -2.21 5.49
CA PHE A 144 -3.29 -3.24 5.25
C PHE A 144 -2.67 -4.53 4.70
N ALA A 145 -3.28 -5.65 5.05
CA ALA A 145 -2.84 -6.97 4.62
C ALA A 145 -3.21 -7.25 3.16
N ILE A 146 -2.34 -7.94 2.45
CA ILE A 146 -2.53 -8.48 1.11
C ILE A 146 -2.12 -9.96 1.08
N ASP A 147 -2.64 -10.70 0.10
CA ASP A 147 -2.42 -12.14 -0.02
C ASP A 147 -2.02 -12.52 -1.46
N PRO A 148 -0.76 -12.29 -1.83
CA PRO A 148 -0.28 -12.64 -3.16
C PRO A 148 -0.22 -14.17 -3.33
N GLN A 149 -0.55 -14.66 -4.52
CA GLN A 149 -0.48 -16.06 -4.88
C GLN A 149 0.98 -16.54 -4.98
N GLY A 150 1.22 -17.79 -4.57
CA GLY A 150 2.56 -18.38 -4.55
C GLY A 150 3.42 -17.88 -3.39
N GLN A 151 2.79 -17.34 -2.35
CA GLN A 151 3.45 -16.91 -1.12
C GLN A 151 3.32 -18.00 -0.05
N ASP A 152 4.42 -18.68 0.25
CA ASP A 152 4.45 -19.73 1.29
C ASP A 152 4.92 -19.20 2.67
N ASP A 153 5.52 -18.01 2.69
CA ASP A 153 6.27 -17.45 3.82
C ASP A 153 5.44 -16.55 4.77
N GLY A 154 4.11 -16.65 4.71
CA GLY A 154 3.19 -15.91 5.59
C GLY A 154 2.52 -14.71 4.90
N LYS A 155 1.75 -13.93 5.67
CA LYS A 155 1.00 -12.78 5.16
C LYS A 155 1.90 -11.57 4.90
N MET A 156 1.50 -10.74 3.94
CA MET A 156 2.17 -9.48 3.65
C MET A 156 1.29 -8.29 4.03
N VAL A 157 1.93 -7.19 4.41
CA VAL A 157 1.28 -5.91 4.70
C VAL A 157 1.88 -4.83 3.82
N VAL A 158 1.02 -3.98 3.26
CA VAL A 158 1.40 -2.76 2.55
C VAL A 158 1.29 -1.57 3.51
N THR A 159 2.30 -0.72 3.52
CA THR A 159 2.31 0.54 4.27
C THR A 159 3.18 1.58 3.55
N CYS A 160 3.39 2.75 4.15
CA CYS A 160 4.29 3.78 3.65
C CYS A 160 5.73 3.55 4.13
N SER A 161 6.73 3.95 3.34
CA SER A 161 8.13 3.80 3.75
C SER A 161 8.64 4.97 4.61
N HIS A 162 8.05 6.16 4.47
CA HIS A 162 8.59 7.37 5.11
C HIS A 162 8.58 7.35 6.65
N THR A 163 7.67 6.61 7.28
CA THR A 163 7.63 6.48 8.74
C THR A 163 8.81 5.67 9.25
N LEU A 164 9.18 4.60 8.54
CA LEU A 164 10.39 3.84 8.80
C LEU A 164 11.66 4.66 8.49
N ASP A 165 11.66 5.43 7.40
CA ASP A 165 12.76 6.34 7.08
C ASP A 165 12.96 7.41 8.15
N GLN A 166 11.88 7.96 8.70
CA GLN A 166 11.93 8.98 9.75
C GLN A 166 12.67 8.45 10.98
N ILE A 167 12.28 7.27 11.48
CA ILE A 167 12.94 6.70 12.67
C ILE A 167 14.35 6.18 12.35
N SER A 168 14.56 5.61 11.16
CA SER A 168 15.88 5.15 10.70
C SER A 168 16.88 6.30 10.56
N THR A 169 16.42 7.46 10.10
CA THR A 169 17.27 8.66 9.95
C THR A 169 17.56 9.30 11.31
N LYS A 170 16.60 9.27 12.23
CA LYS A 170 16.81 9.74 13.60
C LYS A 170 17.77 8.84 14.38
N TYR A 171 17.76 7.53 14.12
CA TYR A 171 18.60 6.53 14.77
C TYR A 171 19.28 5.60 13.75
N PRO A 172 20.33 6.07 13.05
CA PRO A 172 20.97 5.32 11.97
C PRO A 172 21.66 4.03 12.46
N ASP A 173 22.23 4.04 13.66
CA ASP A 173 23.02 2.92 14.19
C ASP A 173 22.24 2.04 15.17
N LYS A 174 20.94 2.30 15.36
CA LYS A 174 20.11 1.54 16.30
C LYS A 174 19.24 0.54 15.54
N PRO A 175 19.11 -0.70 16.05
CA PRO A 175 18.17 -1.66 15.51
C PRO A 175 16.72 -1.19 15.70
N ILE A 176 15.84 -1.49 14.74
CA ILE A 176 14.45 -1.07 14.75
C ILE A 176 13.54 -2.29 14.95
N HIS A 177 12.75 -2.27 16.01
CA HIS A 177 11.67 -3.23 16.23
C HIS A 177 10.44 -2.76 15.46
N SER A 178 10.03 -3.51 14.43
CA SER A 178 8.85 -3.20 13.64
C SER A 178 7.79 -4.27 13.85
N PHE A 179 6.55 -3.85 14.09
CA PHE A 179 5.42 -4.75 14.31
C PHE A 179 4.12 -4.12 13.84
N ILE A 180 3.08 -4.95 13.74
CA ILE A 180 1.73 -4.51 13.48
C ILE A 180 0.82 -4.76 14.69
N LEU A 181 -0.22 -3.95 14.82
CA LEU A 181 -1.37 -4.19 15.69
C LEU A 181 -2.58 -4.38 14.78
N PRO A 182 -3.18 -5.59 14.70
CA PRO A 182 -4.36 -5.82 13.86
C PRO A 182 -5.60 -5.11 14.40
N SER A 183 -6.59 -4.86 13.54
CA SER A 183 -7.89 -4.27 13.92
C SER A 183 -8.77 -5.20 14.74
N THR A 184 -8.35 -5.48 15.98
CA THR A 184 -9.10 -6.26 16.98
C THR A 184 -9.22 -5.49 18.30
N PRO A 185 -10.20 -5.83 19.17
CA PRO A 185 -10.36 -5.15 20.47
C PRO A 185 -9.17 -5.32 21.42
N ASP A 186 -8.46 -6.45 21.38
CA ASP A 186 -7.26 -6.66 22.20
C ASP A 186 -6.12 -7.20 21.31
N PRO A 187 -5.42 -6.32 20.58
CA PRO A 187 -4.44 -6.74 19.60
C PRO A 187 -3.12 -7.10 20.27
N THR A 188 -2.68 -8.33 20.05
CA THR A 188 -1.31 -8.74 20.32
C THR A 188 -0.39 -8.21 19.22
N PRO A 189 0.78 -7.65 19.56
CA PRO A 189 1.77 -7.25 18.56
C PRO A 189 2.23 -8.43 17.71
N ILE A 190 2.20 -8.25 16.38
CA ILE A 190 2.73 -9.23 15.44
C ILE A 190 4.00 -8.64 14.80
N PRO A 191 5.17 -9.27 14.95
CA PRO A 191 6.42 -8.71 14.43
C PRO A 191 6.44 -8.68 12.90
N ILE A 192 7.09 -7.68 12.35
CA ILE A 192 7.48 -7.65 10.93
C ILE A 192 8.86 -8.32 10.83
N THR A 193 8.95 -9.37 10.03
CA THR A 193 10.17 -10.20 9.92
C THR A 193 11.12 -9.73 8.82
N SER A 194 10.63 -9.00 7.84
CA SER A 194 11.45 -8.43 6.77
C SER A 194 10.70 -7.36 5.97
N PHE A 195 11.49 -6.58 5.20
CA PHE A 195 11.01 -5.62 4.21
C PHE A 195 11.39 -6.09 2.80
N PRO A 196 10.64 -7.04 2.21
CA PRO A 196 11.07 -7.70 0.97
C PRO A 196 11.06 -6.78 -0.26
N SER A 197 10.32 -5.67 -0.23
CA SER A 197 10.25 -4.70 -1.33
C SER A 197 9.80 -3.31 -0.86
N SER A 198 10.27 -2.27 -1.54
CA SER A 198 9.81 -0.89 -1.35
C SER A 198 9.78 -0.12 -2.68
N SER A 199 9.07 1.01 -2.73
CA SER A 199 8.98 1.86 -3.92
C SER A 199 9.37 3.31 -3.63
N ILE A 200 9.89 3.99 -4.64
CA ILE A 200 10.15 5.45 -4.62
C ILE A 200 8.87 6.27 -4.43
N SER A 201 7.71 5.66 -4.70
CA SER A 201 6.39 6.26 -4.45
C SER A 201 5.93 6.12 -3.01
N ASP A 202 6.84 5.98 -2.04
CA ASP A 202 6.52 5.89 -0.60
C ASP A 202 5.70 4.64 -0.25
N LEU A 203 6.08 3.49 -0.80
CA LEU A 203 5.47 2.19 -0.47
C LEU A 203 6.49 1.25 0.17
N LEU A 204 6.00 0.45 1.11
CA LEU A 204 6.76 -0.57 1.79
C LEU A 204 5.92 -1.85 1.88
N ILE A 205 6.51 -2.96 1.44
CA ILE A 205 5.97 -4.30 1.69
C ILE A 205 6.67 -4.84 2.92
N CYS A 206 5.87 -5.36 3.86
CA CYS A 206 6.31 -6.00 5.09
C CYS A 206 5.88 -7.46 5.08
N THR A 207 6.75 -8.37 5.52
CA THR A 207 6.39 -9.79 5.73
C THR A 207 6.10 -10.04 7.21
N LEU A 208 5.05 -10.82 7.49
CA LEU A 208 4.70 -11.29 8.83
C LEU A 208 5.09 -12.77 8.99
N PRO A 209 5.37 -13.26 10.21
CA PRO A 209 5.69 -14.66 10.41
C PRO A 209 4.50 -15.56 10.06
N LYS A 210 4.78 -16.79 9.61
CA LYS A 210 3.75 -17.79 9.34
C LYS A 210 3.17 -18.30 10.66
N SER A 211 1.88 -18.10 10.86
CA SER A 211 1.13 -18.59 12.02
C SER A 211 -0.35 -18.78 11.65
N PRO A 212 -1.06 -19.77 12.23
CA PRO A 212 -2.50 -19.96 11.98
C PRO A 212 -3.31 -18.67 12.22
N THR A 213 -3.03 -17.93 13.30
CA THR A 213 -3.72 -16.68 13.61
C THR A 213 -3.43 -15.61 12.57
N ILE A 214 -2.17 -15.48 12.15
CA ILE A 214 -1.77 -14.48 11.14
C ILE A 214 -2.39 -14.84 9.78
N ASN A 215 -2.49 -16.11 9.44
CA ASN A 215 -3.11 -16.55 8.19
C ASN A 215 -4.61 -16.23 8.14
N GLN A 216 -5.26 -16.07 9.29
CA GLN A 216 -6.65 -15.62 9.38
C GLN A 216 -6.79 -14.09 9.22
N LEU A 217 -5.71 -13.31 9.27
CA LEU A 217 -5.77 -11.87 9.01
C LEU A 217 -6.31 -11.64 7.60
N ARG A 218 -7.45 -10.95 7.51
CA ARG A 218 -8.14 -10.71 6.24
C ARG A 218 -7.25 -9.88 5.32
N SER A 219 -7.05 -10.28 4.08
CA SER A 219 -6.42 -9.42 3.07
C SER A 219 -7.42 -8.40 2.52
N LEU A 220 -6.97 -7.28 1.97
CA LEU A 220 -7.86 -6.34 1.28
C LEU A 220 -7.81 -6.53 -0.24
N PRO A 221 -8.94 -6.35 -0.95
CA PRO A 221 -8.98 -6.40 -2.41
C PRO A 221 -8.29 -5.17 -2.99
N VAL A 222 -7.36 -5.37 -3.91
CA VAL A 222 -6.58 -4.29 -4.55
C VAL A 222 -6.93 -4.20 -6.03
N SER A 223 -7.19 -2.98 -6.50
CA SER A 223 -7.49 -2.68 -7.90
C SER A 223 -6.40 -1.78 -8.48
N PRO A 224 -5.67 -2.20 -9.53
CA PRO A 224 -4.73 -1.34 -10.23
C PRO A 224 -5.43 -0.31 -11.14
N PHE A 225 -6.76 -0.42 -11.30
CA PHE A 225 -7.49 0.45 -12.21
C PHE A 225 -7.61 1.87 -11.66
N PRO A 226 -7.24 2.89 -12.44
CA PRO A 226 -7.34 4.27 -12.00
C PRO A 226 -8.79 4.69 -11.71
N VAL A 227 -8.97 5.49 -10.66
CA VAL A 227 -10.24 6.16 -10.35
C VAL A 227 -10.32 7.52 -11.04
N TYR A 228 -11.52 7.92 -11.45
CA TYR A 228 -11.69 9.15 -12.22
C TYR A 228 -11.74 10.39 -11.32
N LYS A 229 -11.35 11.54 -11.88
CA LYS A 229 -11.54 12.83 -11.21
C LYS A 229 -13.03 13.06 -10.92
N GLY A 230 -13.33 13.52 -9.71
CA GLY A 230 -14.69 13.71 -9.19
C GLY A 230 -15.28 12.47 -8.50
N GLN A 231 -14.70 11.28 -8.71
CA GLN A 231 -15.16 10.05 -8.07
C GLN A 231 -14.95 10.12 -6.56
N LYS A 232 -15.90 9.55 -5.80
CA LYS A 232 -15.80 9.48 -4.34
C LYS A 232 -14.87 8.34 -3.94
N VAL A 233 -13.99 8.63 -2.99
CA VAL A 233 -13.09 7.66 -2.37
C VAL A 233 -13.26 7.73 -0.85
N LEU A 234 -12.97 6.63 -0.18
CA LEU A 234 -12.93 6.54 1.27
C LEU A 234 -11.48 6.47 1.71
N VAL A 235 -11.08 7.36 2.60
CA VAL A 235 -9.71 7.44 3.11
C VAL A 235 -9.70 6.97 4.55
N HIS A 236 -8.83 6.01 4.86
CA HIS A 236 -8.67 5.50 6.22
C HIS A 236 -8.26 6.61 7.18
N LYS A 237 -8.88 6.64 8.36
CA LYS A 237 -8.57 7.57 9.45
C LYS A 237 -8.68 6.85 10.79
N TYR A 238 -7.80 7.26 11.71
CA TYR A 238 -7.98 6.96 13.13
C TYR A 238 -8.95 7.98 13.76
N GLY A 239 -10.02 7.47 14.36
CA GLY A 239 -10.80 8.18 15.36
C GLY A 239 -10.30 7.87 16.76
N THR A 240 -10.58 8.74 17.72
CA THR A 240 -10.45 8.44 19.15
C THR A 240 -11.82 8.40 19.78
N THR A 241 -12.02 7.60 20.82
CA THR A 241 -13.32 7.54 21.54
C THR A 241 -13.75 8.86 22.15
N THR A 242 -12.81 9.79 22.36
CA THR A 242 -13.09 11.14 22.84
C THR A 242 -13.61 12.08 21.74
N THR A 243 -13.30 11.82 20.47
CA THR A 243 -13.62 12.73 19.36
C THR A 243 -14.69 12.20 18.41
N SER A 244 -14.98 10.90 18.48
CA SER A 244 -15.93 10.27 17.58
C SER A 244 -16.61 9.08 18.23
N THR A 245 -17.94 9.07 18.10
CA THR A 245 -18.78 7.90 18.38
C THR A 245 -18.93 6.99 17.15
N SER A 246 -18.43 7.44 15.99
CA SER A 246 -18.53 6.72 14.72
C SER A 246 -17.33 5.79 14.49
N GLY A 247 -17.47 4.81 13.61
CA GLY A 247 -16.41 3.85 13.29
C GLY A 247 -16.40 2.60 14.18
N ILE A 248 -15.49 1.67 13.89
CA ILE A 248 -15.36 0.39 14.60
C ILE A 248 -14.33 0.55 15.74
N PRO A 249 -14.64 0.15 16.98
CA PRO A 249 -13.66 0.20 18.06
C PRO A 249 -12.42 -0.66 17.77
N TRP A 250 -11.25 -0.18 18.17
CA TRP A 250 -9.96 -0.80 17.93
C TRP A 250 -9.00 -0.49 19.10
N ILE A 251 -8.13 -1.44 19.47
CA ILE A 251 -7.12 -1.32 20.53
C ILE A 251 -7.75 -0.87 21.85
N LYS A 252 -8.35 -1.79 22.61
CA LYS A 252 -8.99 -1.55 23.91
C LYS A 252 -10.01 -0.40 23.87
N ASN A 253 -10.68 -0.20 22.73
CA ASN A 253 -11.57 0.95 22.46
C ASN A 253 -10.88 2.33 22.58
N ILE A 254 -9.55 2.39 22.48
CA ILE A 254 -8.78 3.64 22.49
C ILE A 254 -8.88 4.30 21.12
N LEU A 255 -8.61 3.51 20.07
CA LEU A 255 -8.71 3.93 18.69
C LEU A 255 -10.05 3.49 18.10
N ARG A 256 -10.44 4.17 17.04
CA ARG A 256 -11.55 3.77 16.19
C ARG A 256 -11.08 3.76 14.75
N ARG A 257 -11.45 2.72 14.03
CA ARG A 257 -11.20 2.61 12.60
C ARG A 257 -12.35 3.29 11.84
N GLU A 258 -12.03 4.38 11.15
CA GLU A 258 -12.99 5.24 10.47
C GLU A 258 -12.66 5.42 8.98
N TRP A 259 -13.70 5.76 8.23
CA TRP A 259 -13.59 6.17 6.82
C TRP A 259 -13.99 7.61 6.68
N LYS A 260 -13.13 8.40 6.03
CA LYS A 260 -13.46 9.76 5.64
C LYS A 260 -13.72 9.81 4.14
N THR A 261 -14.93 10.21 3.76
CA THR A 261 -15.27 10.42 2.36
C THR A 261 -14.50 11.61 1.79
N ALA A 262 -13.91 11.41 0.62
CA ALA A 262 -13.18 12.42 -0.13
C ALA A 262 -13.51 12.34 -1.61
N GLU A 263 -13.12 13.36 -2.35
CA GLU A 263 -13.25 13.43 -3.79
C GLU A 263 -11.88 13.29 -4.45
N MET A 264 -11.81 12.44 -5.47
CA MET A 264 -10.63 12.26 -6.29
C MET A 264 -10.39 13.49 -7.16
N PHE A 265 -9.20 14.08 -7.08
CA PHE A 265 -8.84 15.25 -7.91
C PHE A 265 -8.03 14.92 -9.16
N GLY A 266 -7.41 13.75 -9.21
CA GLY A 266 -6.60 13.31 -10.34
C GLY A 266 -5.21 12.82 -9.92
N TYR A 267 -4.38 12.55 -10.93
CA TYR A 267 -3.07 11.93 -10.76
C TYR A 267 -1.93 12.91 -10.97
N ARG A 268 -0.77 12.58 -10.37
CA ARG A 268 0.50 13.26 -10.59
C ARG A 268 1.57 12.24 -10.97
N ASN A 269 2.46 12.64 -11.89
CA ASN A 269 3.65 11.86 -12.21
C ASN A 269 4.78 12.06 -11.17
N TYR A 270 5.92 11.40 -11.36
CA TYR A 270 7.09 11.55 -10.48
C TYR A 270 7.61 13.00 -10.39
N GLY A 271 7.46 13.78 -11.46
CA GLY A 271 7.76 15.22 -11.48
C GLY A 271 6.63 16.12 -10.96
N TRP A 272 5.62 15.54 -10.31
CA TRP A 272 4.46 16.22 -9.74
C TRP A 272 3.59 17.02 -10.73
N ARG A 273 3.66 16.68 -12.02
CA ARG A 273 2.81 17.27 -13.08
C ARG A 273 1.49 16.52 -13.16
N GLU A 274 0.41 17.22 -13.53
CA GLU A 274 -0.89 16.58 -13.77
C GLU A 274 -0.77 15.55 -14.89
N VAL A 275 -1.33 14.38 -14.66
CA VAL A 275 -1.44 13.33 -15.67
C VAL A 275 -2.83 12.73 -15.63
N GLN A 276 -3.28 12.24 -16.78
CA GLN A 276 -4.59 11.66 -16.94
C GLN A 276 -4.48 10.14 -17.13
N PRO A 277 -5.36 9.35 -16.49
CA PRO A 277 -5.52 7.94 -16.80
C PRO A 277 -5.78 7.70 -18.30
N GLY A 278 -5.32 6.56 -18.82
CA GLY A 278 -5.46 6.21 -20.23
C GLY A 278 -4.42 6.84 -21.16
N THR A 279 -3.48 7.63 -20.61
CA THR A 279 -2.29 8.09 -21.35
C THR A 279 -1.10 7.15 -21.11
N SER A 280 -0.02 7.31 -21.88
CA SER A 280 1.23 6.56 -21.69
C SER A 280 2.05 7.01 -20.47
N SER A 281 1.52 7.93 -19.65
CA SER A 281 2.21 8.45 -18.46
C SER A 281 1.98 7.54 -17.26
N ALA A 282 3.04 7.31 -16.49
CA ALA A 282 2.93 6.66 -15.18
C ALA A 282 2.02 7.48 -14.24
N LEU A 283 1.24 6.79 -13.41
CA LEU A 283 0.29 7.38 -12.46
C LEU A 283 0.70 7.13 -11.00
N PRO A 284 1.93 7.49 -10.59
CA PRO A 284 2.45 7.08 -9.29
C PRO A 284 1.70 7.71 -8.11
N TYR A 285 1.09 8.87 -8.28
CA TYR A 285 0.44 9.57 -7.18
C TYR A 285 -1.01 9.90 -7.47
N ILE A 286 -1.86 9.60 -6.50
CA ILE A 286 -3.28 9.98 -6.44
C ILE A 286 -3.42 11.21 -5.53
N THR A 287 -4.31 12.15 -5.87
CA THR A 287 -4.62 13.33 -5.04
C THR A 287 -6.11 13.43 -4.75
N PHE A 288 -6.48 13.82 -3.52
CA PHE A 288 -7.86 13.83 -3.06
C PHE A 288 -8.18 15.01 -2.13
N SER A 289 -9.46 15.29 -1.95
CA SER A 289 -9.93 16.54 -1.33
C SER A 289 -9.71 16.66 0.17
N THR A 290 -9.62 15.55 0.91
CA THR A 290 -9.39 15.61 2.36
C THR A 290 -7.92 15.66 2.72
N ARG A 291 -7.58 16.43 3.76
CA ARG A 291 -6.33 16.25 4.51
C ARG A 291 -6.39 14.92 5.29
N PRO A 292 -5.41 14.02 5.16
CA PRO A 292 -5.32 12.82 5.99
C PRO A 292 -5.01 13.17 7.45
N SER A 293 -5.42 12.32 8.39
CA SER A 293 -5.08 12.49 9.80
C SER A 293 -3.66 12.01 10.07
N PRO A 294 -2.97 12.54 11.09
CA PRO A 294 -1.73 11.95 11.59
C PRO A 294 -1.90 10.44 11.86
N GLY A 295 -0.87 9.66 11.56
CA GLY A 295 -0.88 8.20 11.62
C GLY A 295 -1.56 7.51 10.43
N SER A 296 -2.43 8.15 9.65
CA SER A 296 -3.13 7.45 8.56
C SER A 296 -2.26 7.11 7.34
N SER A 297 -1.02 7.61 7.30
CA SER A 297 -0.02 7.26 6.29
C SER A 297 0.15 5.74 6.19
N GLY A 298 0.25 5.20 4.98
CA GLY A 298 0.26 3.76 4.71
C GLY A 298 -1.13 3.11 4.72
N GLY A 299 -2.18 3.84 5.11
CA GLY A 299 -3.55 3.35 5.12
C GLY A 299 -4.17 3.30 3.73
N PRO A 300 -5.19 2.44 3.52
CA PRO A 300 -5.82 2.30 2.21
C PRO A 300 -6.65 3.53 1.82
N ILE A 301 -6.64 3.83 0.51
CA ILE A 301 -7.61 4.67 -0.19
C ILE A 301 -8.51 3.72 -0.97
N ILE A 302 -9.81 3.77 -0.70
CA ILE A 302 -10.79 2.85 -1.27
C ILE A 302 -11.67 3.58 -2.27
N ASP A 303 -11.96 2.97 -3.40
CA ASP A 303 -13.05 3.44 -4.26
C ASP A 303 -14.40 3.19 -3.58
N ALA A 304 -15.16 4.26 -3.33
CA ALA A 304 -16.43 4.16 -2.62
C ALA A 304 -17.47 3.29 -3.36
N ILE A 305 -17.35 3.16 -4.68
CA ILE A 305 -18.27 2.37 -5.50
C ILE A 305 -17.95 0.89 -5.37
N SER A 306 -16.74 0.47 -5.74
CA SER A 306 -16.34 -0.94 -5.74
C SER A 306 -16.04 -1.51 -4.35
N GLY A 307 -15.51 -0.69 -3.44
CA GLY A 307 -14.97 -1.15 -2.16
C GLY A 307 -13.55 -1.74 -2.26
N SER A 308 -12.85 -1.55 -3.40
CA SER A 308 -11.46 -1.96 -3.58
C SER A 308 -10.46 -0.88 -3.19
N VAL A 309 -9.27 -1.29 -2.75
CA VAL A 309 -8.13 -0.40 -2.54
C VAL A 309 -7.59 0.06 -3.89
N VAL A 310 -7.57 1.38 -4.09
CA VAL A 310 -7.11 2.06 -5.32
C VAL A 310 -5.89 2.95 -5.08
N GLY A 311 -5.46 3.07 -3.82
CA GLY A 311 -4.25 3.78 -3.45
C GLY A 311 -3.92 3.63 -1.97
N ILE A 312 -2.83 4.28 -1.58
CA ILE A 312 -2.28 4.25 -0.24
C ILE A 312 -2.01 5.69 0.19
N VAL A 313 -2.48 6.07 1.37
CA VAL A 313 -2.27 7.43 1.90
C VAL A 313 -0.76 7.66 2.14
N SER A 314 -0.23 8.77 1.66
CA SER A 314 1.15 9.19 1.97
C SER A 314 1.19 10.42 2.88
N GLY A 315 0.28 11.38 2.66
CA GLY A 315 0.24 12.60 3.46
C GLY A 315 -0.58 13.72 2.83
N SER A 316 -0.25 14.96 3.21
CA SER A 316 -0.87 16.16 2.64
C SER A 316 0.15 17.06 1.98
N ARG A 317 -0.28 17.78 0.95
CA ARG A 317 0.54 18.78 0.26
C ARG A 317 -0.30 19.99 -0.10
N THR A 318 0.26 21.18 0.09
CA THR A 318 -0.32 22.44 -0.39
C THR A 318 -0.09 22.54 -1.89
N LEU A 319 -1.16 22.52 -2.69
CA LEU A 319 -1.03 22.64 -4.15
C LEU A 319 -0.91 24.11 -4.60
N SER A 320 -1.59 25.03 -3.91
CA SER A 320 -1.43 26.47 -4.07
C SER A 320 -2.04 27.19 -2.88
N ALA A 321 -1.68 28.46 -2.67
CA ALA A 321 -2.27 29.30 -1.63
C ALA A 321 -3.81 29.40 -1.73
N VAL A 322 -4.34 29.32 -2.96
CA VAL A 322 -5.77 29.42 -3.24
C VAL A 322 -6.50 28.07 -3.07
N LYS A 323 -5.86 26.95 -3.41
CA LYS A 323 -6.49 25.62 -3.42
C LYS A 323 -6.36 24.87 -2.09
N GLY A 324 -5.60 25.43 -1.14
CA GLY A 324 -5.38 24.86 0.19
C GLY A 324 -4.57 23.56 0.20
N GLU A 325 -4.52 22.94 1.37
CA GLU A 325 -3.93 21.63 1.59
C GLU A 325 -4.84 20.51 1.06
N ARG A 326 -4.24 19.51 0.44
CA ARG A 326 -4.92 18.34 -0.10
C ARG A 326 -4.19 17.06 0.28
N GLY A 327 -4.93 15.97 0.38
CA GLY A 327 -4.33 14.66 0.56
C GLY A 327 -3.71 14.15 -0.73
N TYR A 328 -2.65 13.37 -0.58
CA TYR A 328 -2.07 12.60 -1.65
C TYR A 328 -1.63 11.22 -1.16
N GLY A 329 -1.45 10.32 -2.11
CA GLY A 329 -1.07 8.96 -1.85
C GLY A 329 -0.42 8.32 -3.06
N SER A 330 0.13 7.13 -2.87
CA SER A 330 0.61 6.27 -3.95
C SER A 330 -0.59 5.61 -4.64
N SER A 331 -0.55 5.47 -5.97
CA SER A 331 -1.54 4.69 -6.70
C SER A 331 -1.40 3.20 -6.40
N ALA A 332 -2.51 2.46 -6.41
CA ALA A 332 -2.47 1.00 -6.28
C ALA A 332 -1.71 0.33 -7.43
N GLU A 333 -1.59 0.97 -8.60
CA GLU A 333 -0.72 0.52 -9.70
C GLU A 333 0.72 0.27 -9.22
N ASN A 334 1.26 1.15 -8.37
CA ASN A 334 2.61 1.00 -7.85
C ASN A 334 2.75 -0.19 -6.90
N ILE A 335 1.66 -0.70 -6.30
CA ILE A 335 1.72 -1.96 -5.55
C ILE A 335 2.02 -3.09 -6.53
N PHE A 336 1.28 -3.15 -7.65
CA PHE A 336 1.46 -4.20 -8.65
C PHE A 336 2.84 -4.17 -9.32
N GLU A 337 3.49 -3.01 -9.41
CA GLU A 337 4.89 -2.93 -9.87
C GLU A 337 5.89 -3.67 -8.97
N LEU A 338 5.54 -3.89 -7.70
CA LEU A 338 6.35 -4.65 -6.74
C LEU A 338 6.12 -6.17 -6.82
N PHE A 339 5.19 -6.63 -7.66
CA PHE A 339 4.84 -8.04 -7.82
C PHE A 339 5.04 -8.52 -9.27
N THR A 340 5.19 -9.83 -9.44
CA THR A 340 5.26 -10.42 -10.78
C THR A 340 3.87 -10.38 -11.41
N LEU A 341 3.80 -9.91 -12.66
CA LEU A 341 2.54 -9.85 -13.40
C LEU A 341 2.14 -11.23 -13.92
N PRO A 342 0.84 -11.58 -13.91
CA PRO A 342 0.35 -12.82 -14.50
C PRO A 342 0.82 -12.98 -15.96
N GLY A 343 1.37 -14.15 -16.30
CA GLY A 343 1.83 -14.46 -17.65
C GLY A 343 3.18 -13.84 -18.03
N PHE A 344 3.83 -13.08 -17.14
CA PHE A 344 5.17 -12.56 -17.35
C PHE A 344 6.21 -13.41 -16.61
N ILE A 345 6.92 -14.28 -17.34
CA ILE A 345 8.07 -15.01 -16.79
C ILE A 345 9.32 -14.18 -17.08
N PRO A 346 10.01 -13.65 -16.06
CA PRO A 346 11.27 -12.93 -16.25
C PRO A 346 12.28 -13.82 -17.00
N SER A 347 13.01 -13.23 -17.94
CA SER A 347 14.01 -13.95 -18.75
C SER A 347 15.03 -14.71 -17.90
N SER A 348 15.34 -14.21 -16.69
CA SER A 348 16.25 -14.84 -15.72
C SER A 348 15.75 -16.18 -15.17
N GLN A 349 14.44 -16.45 -15.22
CA GLN A 349 13.85 -17.74 -14.85
C GLN A 349 13.71 -18.70 -16.04
N LYS A 350 13.71 -18.20 -17.28
CA LYS A 350 13.57 -19.03 -18.49
C LYS A 350 14.75 -19.98 -18.74
N TYR A 351 15.90 -19.74 -18.11
CA TYR A 351 17.14 -20.51 -18.31
C TYR A 351 17.54 -21.36 -17.09
N LYS A 352 16.64 -21.51 -16.10
CA LYS A 352 16.88 -22.36 -14.91
C LYS A 352 16.12 -23.69 -14.94
N ALA A 353 15.58 -24.08 -16.10
CA ALA A 353 14.91 -25.37 -16.31
C ALA A 353 15.82 -26.33 -17.07
#